data_AF-W6QHG3-F1
#
_entry.id   AF-W6QHG3-F1
#
_cell.length_a   1.000
_cell.length_b   1.000
_cell.length_c   1.000
_cell.angle_alpha   90.00
_cell.angle_beta   90.00
_cell.angle_gamma   90.00
#
_symmetry.space_group_name_H-M   'P 1'
#
loop_
_entity.id
_entity.type
_entity.pdbx_description
1 polymer ?
#
loop_
_entity_poly.entity_id
_entity_poly.type
_entity_poly.pdbx_seq_one_letter_code
_entity_poly.pdbx_strand_id
1 'polypeptide(L)'
;MGRWADFDAVEADKLGTCSVTAIVNEEGFLLSNTSSDGAREIPAAEALCALYNANKSLFGNKPVNVWTVYEQENADKGQCISPIMQRIKPARIFEQVYDGESFMNWPSEEGAKFSLKVVGGTVMATMRRQDGAGSAIPLYGDGTTVVSRL
;
A
#
# COMPACT_ATOMS: atom_id res chain seq x y z
N MET A 1 -5.45 -10.32 2.89
CA MET A 1 -6.73 -9.59 3.10
C MET A 1 -7.47 -10.22 4.26
N GLY A 2 -8.34 -9.47 4.93
CA GLY A 2 -9.11 -9.96 6.06
C GLY A 2 -10.01 -8.90 6.68
N ARG A 3 -10.77 -9.28 7.72
CA ARG A 3 -11.58 -8.36 8.54
C ARG A 3 -10.84 -8.01 9.81
N TRP A 4 -10.90 -6.76 10.25
CA TRP A 4 -10.23 -6.32 11.48
C TRP A 4 -10.73 -7.04 12.74
N ALA A 5 -11.96 -7.56 12.74
CA ALA A 5 -12.47 -8.38 13.84
C ALA A 5 -11.61 -9.63 14.13
N ASP A 6 -10.84 -10.09 13.15
CA ASP A 6 -9.99 -11.28 13.26
C ASP A 6 -8.51 -10.93 13.51
N PHE A 7 -8.12 -9.64 13.48
CA PHE A 7 -6.73 -9.19 13.55
C PHE A 7 -6.58 -7.86 14.31
N ASP A 8 -5.68 -7.83 15.30
CA ASP A 8 -5.30 -6.57 15.97
C ASP A 8 -4.44 -5.66 15.07
N ALA A 9 -3.58 -6.28 14.25
CA ALA A 9 -2.71 -5.64 13.29
C ALA A 9 -2.29 -6.64 12.22
N VAL A 10 -1.80 -6.12 11.10
CA VAL A 10 -1.30 -6.91 9.96
C VAL A 10 0.06 -6.38 9.59
N GLU A 11 0.98 -7.31 9.37
CA GLU A 11 2.29 -7.02 8.82
C GLU A 11 2.48 -7.82 7.54
N ALA A 12 3.04 -7.18 6.52
CA ALA A 12 3.46 -7.84 5.30
C ALA A 12 4.92 -7.51 5.01
N ASP A 13 5.67 -8.57 4.79
CA ASP A 13 7.10 -8.59 4.54
C ASP A 13 7.36 -8.80 3.03
N LYS A 14 8.58 -8.49 2.59
CA LYS A 14 9.08 -8.68 1.21
C LYS A 14 8.22 -7.97 0.15
N LEU A 15 7.70 -6.80 0.50
CA LEU A 15 6.99 -6.00 -0.48
C LEU A 15 7.99 -5.29 -1.40
N GLY A 16 7.91 -5.60 -2.70
CA GLY A 16 8.82 -5.13 -3.75
C GLY A 16 8.54 -3.68 -4.11
N THR A 17 9.60 -2.92 -4.36
CA THR A 17 9.69 -1.46 -4.16
C THR A 17 9.00 -0.57 -5.17
N CYS A 18 8.49 -1.10 -6.28
CA CYS A 18 7.91 -0.23 -7.29
C CYS A 18 6.55 0.36 -6.86
N SER A 19 5.64 -0.46 -6.32
CA SER A 19 4.43 0.06 -5.66
C SER A 19 3.76 -0.95 -4.74
N VAL A 20 3.39 -0.49 -3.54
CA VAL A 20 2.55 -1.22 -2.58
C VAL A 20 1.20 -0.53 -2.50
N THR A 21 0.13 -1.32 -2.63
CA THR A 21 -1.24 -0.80 -2.47
C THR A 21 -1.92 -1.43 -1.27
N ALA A 22 -2.44 -0.58 -0.38
CA ALA A 22 -3.34 -0.96 0.70
C ALA A 22 -4.75 -0.44 0.41
N ILE A 23 -5.74 -1.34 0.39
CA ILE A 23 -7.17 -1.00 0.35
C ILE A 23 -7.75 -1.31 1.72
N VAL A 24 -8.26 -0.29 2.41
CA VAL A 24 -8.61 -0.41 3.83
C VAL A 24 -9.80 0.45 4.22
N ASN A 25 -10.57 -0.01 5.20
CA ASN A 25 -11.48 0.80 5.98
C ASN A 25 -11.56 0.26 7.42
N GLU A 26 -12.55 0.69 8.20
CA GLU A 26 -12.74 0.24 9.57
C GLU A 26 -13.17 -1.23 9.70
N GLU A 27 -13.63 -1.87 8.62
CA GLU A 27 -14.10 -3.27 8.64
C GLU A 27 -13.06 -4.27 8.16
N GLY A 28 -12.26 -3.90 7.14
CA GLY A 28 -11.32 -4.82 6.54
C GLY A 28 -10.14 -4.17 5.85
N PHE A 29 -9.23 -5.03 5.42
CA PHE A 29 -8.01 -4.65 4.72
C PHE A 29 -7.68 -5.63 3.59
N LEU A 30 -6.99 -5.10 2.60
CA LEU A 30 -6.28 -5.83 1.58
C LEU A 30 -4.97 -5.09 1.29
N LEU A 31 -3.87 -5.83 1.26
CA LEU A 31 -2.53 -5.31 1.02
C LEU A 31 -1.89 -6.15 -0.08
N SER A 32 -1.30 -5.50 -1.07
CA SER A 32 -0.68 -6.18 -2.22
C SER A 32 0.49 -5.38 -2.78
N ASN A 33 1.51 -6.09 -3.25
CA ASN A 33 2.41 -5.53 -4.26
C ASN A 33 1.61 -5.27 -5.54
N THR A 34 1.78 -4.09 -6.10
CA THR A 34 1.10 -3.65 -7.33
C THR A 34 2.09 -3.34 -8.45
N SER A 35 3.39 -3.46 -8.16
CA SER A 35 4.43 -3.44 -9.18
C SER A 35 5.63 -4.31 -8.79
N SER A 36 6.27 -4.90 -9.80
CA SER A 36 7.56 -5.59 -9.69
C SER A 36 8.49 -5.31 -10.88
N ASP A 37 7.98 -5.13 -12.12
CA ASP A 37 8.84 -5.05 -13.33
C ASP A 37 8.30 -4.14 -14.47
N GLY A 38 7.70 -2.98 -14.18
CA GLY A 38 7.23 -2.01 -15.20
C GLY A 38 6.06 -2.51 -16.08
N ALA A 39 6.30 -3.43 -17.02
CA ALA A 39 5.28 -4.01 -17.90
C ALA A 39 4.16 -4.77 -17.15
N ARG A 40 4.38 -5.14 -15.89
CA ARG A 40 3.44 -5.92 -15.06
C ARG A 40 2.54 -5.08 -14.16
N GLU A 41 2.73 -3.77 -14.14
CA GLU A 41 2.05 -2.84 -13.24
C GLU A 41 0.55 -2.74 -13.51
N ILE A 42 0.21 -2.53 -14.78
CA ILE A 42 -1.19 -2.45 -15.23
C ILE A 42 -1.92 -3.77 -14.94
N PRO A 43 -1.41 -4.96 -15.36
CA PRO A 43 -2.04 -6.23 -14.99
C PRO A 43 -2.19 -6.46 -13.49
N ALA A 44 -1.19 -6.10 -12.69
CA ALA A 44 -1.26 -6.24 -11.23
C ALA A 44 -2.31 -5.32 -10.61
N ALA A 45 -2.38 -4.06 -11.06
CA ALA A 45 -3.41 -3.10 -10.67
C ALA A 45 -4.82 -3.58 -11.04
N GLU A 46 -4.99 -4.13 -12.25
CA GLU A 46 -6.27 -4.68 -12.70
C GLU A 46 -6.69 -5.91 -11.88
N ALA A 47 -5.76 -6.83 -11.61
CA ALA A 47 -5.99 -7.99 -10.75
C ALA A 47 -6.38 -7.55 -9.33
N LEU A 48 -5.74 -6.51 -8.80
CA LEU A 48 -6.05 -5.96 -7.49
C LEU A 48 -7.48 -5.39 -7.43
N CYS A 49 -7.86 -4.60 -8.44
CA CYS A 49 -9.22 -4.07 -8.55
C CYS A 49 -10.26 -5.19 -8.68
N ALA A 50 -9.98 -6.23 -9.47
CA ALA A 50 -10.86 -7.40 -9.60
C ALA A 50 -11.00 -8.15 -8.27
N LEU A 51 -9.89 -8.36 -7.56
CA LEU A 51 -9.85 -9.01 -6.26
C LEU A 51 -10.64 -8.23 -5.21
N TYR A 52 -10.50 -6.90 -5.16
CA TYR A 52 -11.33 -6.05 -4.30
C TYR A 52 -12.82 -6.17 -4.66
N ASN A 53 -13.16 -6.05 -5.95
CA ASN A 53 -14.55 -6.09 -6.39
C ASN A 53 -15.24 -7.41 -6.05
N ALA A 54 -14.52 -8.54 -6.12
CA ALA A 54 -15.01 -9.85 -5.72
C ALA A 54 -15.24 -9.97 -4.19
N ASN A 55 -14.59 -9.12 -3.39
CA ASN A 55 -14.56 -9.22 -1.92
C ASN A 55 -15.07 -7.95 -1.21
N LYS A 56 -15.87 -7.10 -1.86
CA LYS A 56 -16.39 -5.85 -1.26
C LYS A 56 -17.14 -6.04 0.06
N SER A 57 -17.75 -7.21 0.25
CA SER A 57 -18.45 -7.58 1.48
C SER A 57 -17.54 -7.72 2.70
N LEU A 58 -16.22 -7.87 2.51
CA LEU A 58 -15.24 -7.80 3.60
C LEU A 58 -15.05 -6.38 4.14
N PHE A 59 -15.43 -5.38 3.35
CA PHE A 59 -15.33 -3.96 3.66
C PHE A 59 -16.71 -3.35 3.95
N GLY A 60 -17.73 -4.17 4.20
CA GLY A 60 -19.09 -3.73 4.48
C GLY A 60 -19.80 -3.05 3.31
N ASN A 61 -19.25 -3.14 2.10
CA ASN A 61 -19.66 -2.34 0.95
C ASN A 61 -19.60 -0.81 1.21
N LYS A 62 -18.75 -0.38 2.15
CA LYS A 62 -18.56 1.02 2.51
C LYS A 62 -17.42 1.65 1.71
N PRO A 63 -17.27 3.00 1.76
CA PRO A 63 -16.09 3.66 1.24
C PRO A 63 -14.79 3.08 1.82
N VAL A 64 -13.77 2.96 0.96
CA VAL A 64 -12.43 2.52 1.34
C VAL A 64 -11.39 3.60 1.06
N ASN A 65 -10.29 3.57 1.79
CA ASN A 65 -9.07 4.29 1.44
C ASN A 65 -8.20 3.35 0.60
N VAL A 66 -7.67 3.85 -0.51
CA VAL A 66 -6.69 3.16 -1.35
C VAL A 66 -5.40 3.94 -1.23
N TRP A 67 -4.40 3.36 -0.59
CA TRP A 67 -3.07 3.93 -0.43
C TRP A 67 -2.10 3.24 -1.36
N THR A 68 -1.56 3.98 -2.32
CA THR A 68 -0.52 3.50 -3.22
C THR A 68 0.79 4.20 -2.85
N VAL A 69 1.79 3.43 -2.44
CA VAL A 69 3.10 3.94 -2.05
C VAL A 69 4.13 3.50 -3.07
N TYR A 70 4.96 4.42 -3.56
CA TYR A 70 5.99 4.15 -4.56
C TYR A 70 7.30 4.89 -4.23
N GLU A 71 8.42 4.29 -4.65
CA GLU A 71 9.74 4.91 -4.59
C GLU A 71 9.80 6.10 -5.55
N GLN A 72 10.56 7.15 -5.21
CA GLN A 72 10.73 8.35 -6.05
C GLN A 72 11.09 8.02 -7.50
N GLU A 73 12.01 7.09 -7.73
CA GLU A 73 12.42 6.66 -9.08
C GLU A 73 11.31 5.92 -9.85
N ASN A 74 10.26 5.49 -9.16
CA ASN A 74 9.11 4.80 -9.71
C ASN A 74 7.84 5.67 -9.71
N ALA A 75 7.95 6.98 -9.45
CA ALA A 75 6.80 7.88 -9.42
C ALA A 75 5.99 7.87 -10.72
N ASP A 76 6.68 7.90 -11.86
CA ASP A 76 6.05 7.88 -13.19
C ASP A 76 5.22 6.60 -13.40
N LYS A 77 5.72 5.48 -12.90
CA LYS A 77 5.04 4.17 -12.93
C LYS A 77 3.83 4.13 -12.00
N GLY A 78 3.96 4.69 -10.79
CA GLY A 78 2.86 4.89 -9.85
C GLY A 78 1.71 5.69 -10.47
N GLN A 79 2.03 6.75 -11.20
CA GLN A 79 1.02 7.55 -11.93
C GLN A 79 0.27 6.74 -12.99
N CYS A 80 0.92 5.78 -13.66
CA CYS A 80 0.26 4.95 -14.67
C CYS A 80 -0.82 4.02 -14.09
N ILE A 81 -0.72 3.61 -12.81
CA ILE A 81 -1.73 2.74 -12.18
C ILE A 81 -2.86 3.51 -11.49
N SER A 82 -2.68 4.81 -11.24
CA SER A 82 -3.68 5.68 -10.62
C SER A 82 -5.06 5.61 -11.29
N PRO A 83 -5.19 5.70 -12.65
CA PRO A 83 -6.49 5.61 -13.31
C PRO A 83 -7.16 4.25 -13.15
N ILE A 84 -6.38 3.18 -12.93
CA ILE A 84 -6.90 1.83 -12.71
C ILE A 84 -7.47 1.72 -11.30
N MET A 85 -6.79 2.29 -10.30
CA MET A 85 -7.26 2.32 -8.91
C MET A 85 -8.59 3.07 -8.75
N GLN A 86 -8.90 4.03 -9.63
CA GLN A 86 -10.20 4.71 -9.68
C GLN A 86 -11.39 3.77 -9.97
N ARG A 87 -11.15 2.53 -10.40
CA ARG A 87 -12.18 1.49 -10.54
C ARG A 87 -12.67 0.95 -9.20
N ILE A 88 -11.93 1.16 -8.12
CA ILE A 88 -12.36 0.87 -6.75
C ILE A 88 -13.31 1.99 -6.33
N LYS A 89 -14.60 1.64 -6.11
CA LYS A 89 -15.62 2.58 -5.68
C LYS A 89 -16.57 1.97 -4.64
N PRO A 90 -17.07 2.79 -3.68
CA PRO A 90 -16.63 4.17 -3.39
C PRO A 90 -15.24 4.18 -2.73
N ALA A 91 -14.35 5.09 -3.12
CA ALA A 91 -13.00 5.14 -2.56
C ALA A 91 -12.42 6.56 -2.48
N ARG A 92 -11.49 6.75 -1.52
CA ARG A 92 -10.54 7.86 -1.48
C ARG A 92 -9.17 7.30 -1.83
N ILE A 93 -8.54 7.83 -2.87
CA ILE A 93 -7.26 7.34 -3.37
C ILE A 93 -6.18 8.32 -2.91
N PHE A 94 -5.11 7.79 -2.32
CA PHE A 94 -3.95 8.56 -1.91
C PHE A 94 -2.71 7.91 -2.47
N GLU A 95 -1.82 8.76 -2.94
CA GLU A 95 -0.53 8.38 -3.46
C GLU A 95 0.55 8.99 -2.59
N GLN A 96 1.56 8.20 -2.28
CA GLN A 96 2.70 8.67 -1.48
C GLN A 96 3.99 8.24 -2.15
N VAL A 97 4.83 9.23 -2.43
CA VAL A 97 6.19 9.03 -2.90
C VAL A 97 7.10 9.03 -1.69
N TYR A 98 7.96 8.03 -1.55
CA TYR A 98 9.02 8.07 -0.55
C TYR A 98 10.38 8.31 -1.23
N ASP A 99 11.18 9.16 -0.59
CA ASP A 99 12.53 9.50 -1.02
C ASP A 99 13.54 8.80 -0.09
N GLY A 100 14.16 7.74 -0.58
CA GLY A 100 15.10 6.93 0.17
C GLY A 100 15.62 5.74 -0.64
N GLU A 101 16.65 5.07 -0.10
CA GLU A 101 17.15 3.80 -0.69
C GLU A 101 16.01 2.82 -0.90
N SER A 102 16.01 2.18 -2.07
CA SER A 102 15.14 1.06 -2.35
C SER A 102 15.19 0.07 -1.19
N PHE A 103 14.02 -0.35 -0.73
CA PHE A 103 13.93 -1.42 0.28
C PHE A 103 14.48 -2.77 -0.24
N MET A 104 14.76 -2.86 -1.55
CA MET A 104 15.53 -3.95 -2.16
C MET A 104 17.02 -3.60 -2.13
N ASN A 105 17.82 -4.32 -1.34
CA ASN A 105 19.25 -4.07 -1.25
C ASN A 105 20.04 -5.34 -1.60
N TRP A 106 20.59 -5.47 -2.81
CA TRP A 106 21.48 -6.60 -3.11
C TRP A 106 22.66 -6.65 -2.12
N PRO A 107 23.02 -7.82 -1.54
CA PRO A 107 22.50 -9.16 -1.83
C PRO A 107 21.25 -9.58 -1.02
N SER A 108 20.76 -8.76 -0.11
CA SER A 108 19.56 -9.00 0.71
C SER A 108 18.28 -8.52 0.02
N GLU A 109 17.48 -9.45 -0.52
CA GLU A 109 16.13 -9.19 -1.06
C GLU A 109 15.09 -8.94 0.05
N GLU A 110 15.46 -8.26 1.13
CA GLU A 110 14.60 -8.17 2.31
C GLU A 110 13.37 -7.29 2.09
N GLY A 111 13.43 -6.26 1.23
CA GLY A 111 12.24 -5.49 0.83
C GLY A 111 11.68 -4.62 1.96
N ALA A 112 10.47 -4.10 1.74
CA ALA A 112 9.77 -3.26 2.72
C ALA A 112 8.90 -4.12 3.64
N LYS A 113 8.86 -3.73 4.93
CA LYS A 113 7.83 -4.17 5.86
C LYS A 113 6.74 -3.12 5.96
N PHE A 114 5.51 -3.52 5.67
CA PHE A 114 4.34 -2.67 5.76
C PHE A 114 3.45 -3.15 6.91
N SER A 115 3.03 -2.24 7.76
CA SER A 115 2.18 -2.53 8.92
C SER A 115 0.90 -1.72 8.86
N LEU A 116 -0.23 -2.40 9.03
CA LEU A 116 -1.57 -1.83 9.11
C LEU A 116 -2.21 -2.18 10.46
N LYS A 117 -2.89 -1.23 11.08
CA LYS A 117 -3.70 -1.45 12.28
C LYS A 117 -4.86 -0.47 12.37
N VAL A 118 -5.86 -0.78 13.18
CA VAL A 118 -6.96 0.16 13.48
C VAL A 118 -6.82 0.65 14.92
N VAL A 119 -6.79 1.97 15.11
CA VAL A 119 -6.72 2.60 16.43
C VAL A 119 -7.89 3.57 16.56
N GLY A 120 -8.80 3.32 17.51
CA GLY A 120 -9.97 4.17 17.72
C GLY A 120 -10.85 4.35 16.47
N GLY A 121 -10.97 3.29 15.64
CA GLY A 121 -11.70 3.34 14.38
C GLY A 121 -10.96 4.00 13.22
N THR A 122 -9.72 4.47 13.43
CA THR A 122 -8.88 5.06 12.39
C THR A 122 -7.85 4.04 11.91
N VAL A 123 -7.76 3.83 10.60
CA VAL A 123 -6.71 2.98 10.03
C VAL A 123 -5.38 3.73 10.07
N MET A 124 -4.36 3.08 10.60
CA MET A 124 -2.98 3.55 10.67
C MET A 124 -2.11 2.64 9.81
N ALA A 125 -1.29 3.24 8.95
CA ALA A 125 -0.34 2.54 8.10
C ALA A 125 1.07 3.06 8.32
N THR A 126 2.02 2.14 8.37
CA THR A 126 3.45 2.47 8.43
C THR A 126 4.24 1.57 7.50
N MET A 127 5.36 2.08 7.02
CA MET A 127 6.30 1.35 6.17
C MET A 127 7.71 1.53 6.73
N ARG A 128 8.51 0.46 6.74
CA ARG A 128 9.91 0.52 7.16
C ARG A 128 10.74 -0.50 6.39
N ARG A 129 12.08 -0.40 6.49
CA ARG A 129 12.96 -1.49 6.01
C ARG A 129 12.66 -2.77 6.79
N GLN A 130 12.66 -3.91 6.10
CA GLN A 130 12.39 -5.20 6.74
C GLN A 130 13.51 -5.61 7.72
N ASP A 131 14.76 -5.27 7.45
CA ASP A 131 15.90 -5.48 8.36
C ASP A 131 15.79 -4.72 9.69
N GLY A 132 14.78 -3.85 9.83
CA GLY A 132 14.53 -3.05 11.02
C GLY A 132 15.42 -1.81 11.13
N ALA A 133 16.25 -1.52 10.13
CA ALA A 133 17.05 -0.31 10.10
C ALA A 133 16.20 0.93 9.77
N GLY A 134 16.55 2.06 10.37
CA GLY A 134 15.84 3.33 10.21
C GLY A 134 14.51 3.41 10.98
N SER A 135 13.85 4.56 10.87
CA SER A 135 12.56 4.82 11.50
C SER A 135 11.41 4.35 10.63
N ALA A 136 10.30 3.95 11.27
CA ALA A 136 9.07 3.68 10.55
C ALA A 136 8.51 4.97 9.95
N ILE A 137 8.14 4.91 8.68
CA ILE A 137 7.53 5.97 7.92
C ILE A 137 6.01 5.84 8.04
N PRO A 138 5.33 6.80 8.67
CA PRO A 138 3.87 6.84 8.63
C PRO A 138 3.39 7.12 7.21
N LEU A 139 2.30 6.45 6.83
CA LEU A 139 1.63 6.67 5.57
C LEU A 139 0.37 7.48 5.84
N TYR A 140 0.42 8.76 5.45
CA TYR A 140 -0.63 9.72 5.75
C TYR A 140 -1.56 9.85 4.55
N GLY A 141 -2.86 9.71 4.81
CA GLY A 141 -3.93 9.91 3.82
C GLY A 141 -4.21 11.38 3.51
N ASP A 142 -3.19 12.22 3.38
CA ASP A 142 -3.34 13.60 2.90
C ASP A 142 -2.71 13.83 1.51
N GLY A 143 -1.97 12.86 0.97
CA GLY A 143 -1.37 12.93 -0.36
C GLY A 143 -0.28 14.00 -0.51
N THR A 144 0.17 14.61 0.60
CA THR A 144 1.16 15.71 0.59
C THR A 144 2.51 15.33 1.19
N THR A 145 2.60 14.17 1.83
CA THR A 145 3.81 13.81 2.57
C THR A 145 4.85 13.19 1.62
N VAL A 146 5.74 14.03 1.08
CA VAL A 146 7.05 13.58 0.59
C VAL A 146 7.89 13.27 1.83
N VAL A 147 8.10 12.00 2.12
CA VAL A 147 8.94 11.60 3.26
C VAL A 147 10.38 11.56 2.78
N SER A 148 11.11 12.62 3.09
CA SER A 148 12.57 12.70 2.93
C SER A 148 13.26 12.24 4.22
N ARG A 149 14.49 11.70 4.09
CA ARG A 149 15.34 11.34 5.24
C ARG A 149 15.59 12.56 6.12
N LEU A 150 15.43 12.39 7.44
CA LEU A 150 16.20 13.12 8.46
C LEU A 150 17.56 12.45 8.65
#